data_AF-A0A940Q2F3-F1
#
_entry.id   AF-A0A940Q2F3-F1
#
_cell.length_a   1.000
_cell.length_b   1.000
_cell.length_c   1.000
_cell.angle_alpha   90.00
_cell.angle_beta   90.00
_cell.angle_gamma   90.00
#
_symmetry.space_group_name_H-M   'P 1'
#
loop_
_entity.id
_entity.type
_entity.pdbx_description
1 polymer ?
#
loop_
_entity_poly.entity_id
_entity_poly.type
_entity_poly.pdbx_seq_one_letter_code
_entity_poly.pdbx_strand_id
1 'polypeptide(L)'
;MGVRFDSELQRFVFDFEHDGQGDIVSLTGEGYQVEAFGKCFYYGYEFGDEVDGNVRSAFIKYVKFSQRLQDDPNLTQFIQKAVNNLNRQINLYDYDLVVMPQSSSRVNNYMLRYIYRFAQPTLRKMELVKNLPANISFDMDAFTEAYLDDVLENGHPRYTEAQKEEVRQQIGHMLDLIHQKDYFTIAKDVKKSRFRPYMTQFLRFANKADEELCRTIREQNVLVIDDVTTSGSTLGEVLRALRILNEDNRITIFSLIGRSDLMADVTNI
;
A
#
# COMPACT_ATOMS: atom_id res chain seq x y z
N MET A 1 -17.55 -13.62 -6.25
CA MET A 1 -17.02 -13.17 -7.55
C MET A 1 -15.63 -13.75 -7.73
N GLY A 2 -15.56 -14.75 -8.59
CA GLY A 2 -14.34 -15.43 -8.98
C GLY A 2 -13.63 -14.83 -10.17
N VAL A 3 -12.31 -14.94 -10.17
CA VAL A 3 -11.48 -14.74 -11.35
C VAL A 3 -10.64 -15.98 -11.54
N ARG A 4 -10.65 -16.58 -12.72
CA ARG A 4 -9.78 -17.73 -13.06
C ARG A 4 -8.89 -17.41 -14.24
N PHE A 5 -7.74 -18.09 -14.32
CA PHE A 5 -6.89 -18.04 -15.50
C PHE A 5 -7.17 -19.23 -16.41
N ASP A 6 -7.61 -18.95 -17.63
CA ASP A 6 -7.80 -19.94 -18.68
C ASP A 6 -6.46 -20.13 -19.42
N SER A 7 -5.79 -21.24 -19.16
CA SER A 7 -4.47 -21.54 -19.71
C SER A 7 -4.50 -21.89 -21.19
N GLU A 8 -5.62 -22.38 -21.72
CA GLU A 8 -5.77 -22.69 -23.15
C GLU A 8 -5.91 -21.39 -23.95
N LEU A 9 -6.74 -20.47 -23.44
CA LEU A 9 -7.03 -19.20 -24.10
C LEU A 9 -6.13 -18.04 -23.64
N GLN A 10 -5.20 -18.30 -22.71
CA GLN A 10 -4.26 -17.33 -22.13
C GLN A 10 -4.96 -16.03 -21.66
N ARG A 11 -6.09 -16.16 -20.97
CA ARG A 11 -6.93 -15.02 -20.56
C ARG A 11 -7.53 -15.20 -19.17
N PHE A 12 -7.87 -14.08 -18.54
CA PHE A 12 -8.64 -14.07 -17.29
C PHE A 12 -10.13 -14.17 -17.59
N VAL A 13 -10.82 -15.06 -16.89
CA VAL A 13 -12.27 -15.27 -16.99
C VAL A 13 -12.89 -14.88 -15.66
N PHE A 14 -13.88 -14.01 -15.72
CA PHE A 14 -14.57 -13.46 -14.55
C PHE A 14 -15.91 -14.16 -14.36
N ASP A 15 -16.13 -14.75 -13.19
CA ASP A 15 -17.44 -15.16 -12.72
C ASP A 15 -17.91 -14.12 -11.70
N PHE A 16 -18.83 -13.27 -12.12
CA PHE A 16 -19.33 -12.21 -11.26
C PHE A 16 -20.31 -12.70 -10.20
N GLU A 17 -20.84 -13.91 -10.32
CA GLU A 17 -21.95 -14.40 -9.51
C GLU A 17 -21.50 -15.41 -8.46
N HIS A 18 -20.46 -16.20 -8.76
CA HIS A 18 -19.98 -17.25 -7.85
C HIS A 18 -18.50 -17.09 -7.51
N ASP A 19 -18.12 -17.51 -6.31
CA ASP A 19 -16.74 -17.79 -5.93
C ASP A 19 -16.52 -19.31 -6.06
N GLY A 20 -15.42 -19.71 -6.69
CA GLY A 20 -15.02 -21.09 -6.92
C GLY A 20 -13.65 -21.40 -6.30
N GLN A 21 -13.43 -22.69 -5.99
CA GLN A 21 -12.16 -23.15 -5.40
C GLN A 21 -10.93 -22.92 -6.30
N GLY A 22 -11.12 -22.67 -7.60
CA GLY A 22 -10.04 -22.41 -8.57
C GLY A 22 -9.79 -20.94 -8.87
N ASP A 23 -10.39 -20.03 -8.09
CA ASP A 23 -10.22 -18.60 -8.32
C ASP A 23 -8.84 -18.13 -7.88
N ILE A 24 -8.24 -17.27 -8.70
CA ILE A 24 -6.92 -16.74 -8.47
C ILE A 24 -6.93 -15.62 -7.43
N VAL A 25 -8.07 -14.97 -7.20
CA VAL A 25 -8.21 -13.94 -6.18
C VAL A 25 -9.50 -14.10 -5.39
N SER A 26 -9.47 -13.70 -4.13
CA SER A 26 -10.62 -13.72 -3.21
C SER A 26 -10.65 -12.44 -2.38
N LEU A 27 -11.85 -11.95 -2.04
CA LEU A 27 -11.99 -10.75 -1.21
C LEU A 27 -11.63 -11.08 0.25
N THR A 28 -10.81 -10.24 0.89
CA THR A 28 -10.62 -10.27 2.35
C THR A 28 -11.97 -10.05 3.01
N GLY A 29 -12.49 -11.03 3.75
CA GLY A 29 -13.86 -11.05 4.29
C GLY A 29 -14.26 -9.80 5.09
N GLU A 30 -14.10 -9.82 6.41
CA GLU A 30 -14.50 -8.70 7.30
C GLU A 30 -13.45 -7.56 7.36
N GLY A 31 -12.39 -7.67 6.55
CA GLY A 31 -11.17 -6.86 6.67
C GLY A 31 -10.29 -7.33 7.82
N TYR A 32 -9.07 -6.80 7.90
CA TYR A 32 -8.17 -7.07 9.03
C TYR A 32 -7.65 -5.77 9.64
N GLN A 33 -7.40 -5.77 10.95
CA GLN A 33 -6.80 -4.65 11.66
C GLN A 33 -5.28 -4.65 11.47
N VAL A 34 -4.72 -3.51 11.07
CA VAL A 34 -3.28 -3.31 10.95
C VAL A 34 -2.75 -2.74 12.26
N GLU A 35 -2.38 -3.63 13.19
CA GLU A 35 -2.01 -3.27 14.57
C GLU A 35 -0.92 -2.20 14.66
N ALA A 36 0.08 -2.27 13.78
CA ALA A 36 1.18 -1.29 13.72
C ALA A 36 0.74 0.17 13.53
N PHE A 37 -0.49 0.42 13.07
CA PHE A 37 -1.00 1.76 12.76
C PHE A 37 -2.29 2.11 13.51
N GLY A 38 -2.50 1.50 14.69
CA GLY A 38 -3.61 1.81 15.59
C GLY A 38 -4.98 1.49 14.99
N LYS A 39 -5.89 2.47 14.94
CA LYS A 39 -7.24 2.33 14.34
C LYS A 39 -7.16 2.27 12.81
N CYS A 40 -6.57 1.21 12.28
CA CYS A 40 -6.31 1.00 10.87
C CYS A 40 -6.88 -0.35 10.42
N PHE A 41 -7.73 -0.36 9.38
CA PHE A 41 -8.32 -1.57 8.82
C PHE A 41 -7.97 -1.70 7.35
N TYR A 42 -7.78 -2.90 6.85
CA TYR A 42 -7.51 -3.15 5.43
C TYR A 42 -8.57 -4.05 4.80
N TYR A 43 -8.91 -3.72 3.56
CA TYR A 43 -9.74 -4.50 2.66
C TYR A 43 -9.06 -4.63 1.29
N GLY A 44 -9.20 -5.78 0.64
CA GLY A 44 -8.76 -5.95 -0.75
C GLY A 44 -9.00 -7.35 -1.30
N TYR A 45 -8.64 -7.57 -2.56
CA TYR A 45 -8.56 -8.94 -3.09
C TYR A 45 -7.16 -9.49 -2.90
N GLU A 46 -7.08 -10.74 -2.47
CA GLU A 46 -5.83 -11.46 -2.22
C GLU A 46 -5.72 -12.65 -3.15
N PHE A 47 -4.49 -12.97 -3.55
CA PHE A 47 -4.24 -14.18 -4.31
C PHE A 47 -4.37 -15.41 -3.41
N GLY A 48 -5.04 -16.46 -3.90
CA GLY A 48 -5.03 -17.75 -3.20
C GLY A 48 -3.61 -18.30 -3.09
N ASP A 49 -3.32 -19.02 -2.00
CA ASP A 49 -1.97 -19.50 -1.67
C ASP A 49 -1.37 -20.40 -2.77
N GLU A 50 -2.21 -21.20 -3.41
CA GLU A 50 -1.83 -22.16 -4.46
C GLU A 50 -1.69 -21.55 -5.87
N VAL A 51 -1.91 -20.24 -6.03
CA VAL A 51 -1.86 -19.58 -7.34
C VAL A 51 -0.41 -19.36 -7.79
N ASP A 52 -0.05 -19.91 -8.95
CA ASP A 52 1.29 -19.78 -9.53
C ASP A 52 1.77 -18.32 -9.69
N GLY A 53 3.05 -18.09 -9.39
CA GLY A 53 3.66 -16.75 -9.40
C GLY A 53 3.62 -16.07 -10.77
N ASN A 54 3.63 -16.81 -11.88
CA ASN A 54 3.49 -16.24 -13.21
C ASN A 54 2.06 -15.77 -13.46
N VAL A 55 1.06 -16.54 -13.01
CA VAL A 55 -0.35 -16.15 -13.09
C VAL A 55 -0.61 -14.91 -12.25
N ARG A 56 -0.09 -14.85 -11.02
CA ARG A 56 -0.16 -13.64 -10.16
C ARG A 56 0.43 -12.43 -10.89
N SER A 57 1.63 -12.57 -11.43
CA SER A 57 2.33 -11.50 -12.16
C SER A 57 1.58 -11.06 -13.41
N ALA A 58 0.99 -11.99 -14.15
CA ALA A 58 0.18 -11.72 -15.33
C ALA A 58 -1.10 -10.96 -14.96
N PHE A 59 -1.77 -11.34 -13.87
CA PHE A 59 -3.00 -10.67 -13.44
C PHE A 59 -2.72 -9.25 -12.93
N ILE A 60 -1.66 -9.06 -12.15
CA ILE A 60 -1.20 -7.73 -11.73
C ILE A 60 -0.92 -6.84 -12.94
N LYS A 61 -0.24 -7.37 -13.96
CA LYS A 61 0.03 -6.62 -15.20
C LYS A 61 -1.26 -6.28 -15.94
N TYR A 62 -2.18 -7.24 -16.04
CA TYR A 62 -3.49 -7.05 -16.66
C TYR A 62 -4.27 -5.91 -15.99
N VAL A 63 -4.32 -5.88 -14.66
CA VAL A 63 -4.98 -4.80 -13.91
C VAL A 63 -4.24 -3.47 -14.05
N LYS A 64 -2.92 -3.42 -13.84
CA LYS A 64 -2.17 -2.15 -13.84
C LYS A 64 -2.05 -1.49 -15.22
N PHE A 65 -1.85 -2.29 -16.25
CA PHE A 65 -1.44 -1.82 -17.57
C PHE A 65 -2.53 -1.98 -18.63
N SER A 66 -3.79 -2.20 -18.23
CA SER A 66 -4.92 -2.15 -19.14
C SER A 66 -4.93 -0.80 -19.88
N GLN A 67 -4.67 -0.83 -21.18
CA GLN A 67 -4.42 0.37 -21.99
C GLN A 67 -5.66 1.27 -22.04
N ARG A 68 -6.87 0.70 -21.94
CA ARG A 68 -8.15 1.40 -21.96
C ARG A 68 -9.18 0.61 -21.15
N LEU A 69 -9.48 1.07 -19.94
CA LEU A 69 -10.54 0.49 -19.09
C LEU A 69 -11.91 0.44 -19.79
N GLN A 70 -12.19 1.40 -20.67
CA GLN A 70 -13.42 1.44 -21.45
C GLN A 70 -13.58 0.23 -22.39
N ASP A 71 -12.46 -0.34 -22.83
CA ASP A 71 -12.42 -1.49 -23.73
C ASP A 71 -12.37 -2.81 -22.95
N ASP A 72 -12.42 -2.75 -21.61
CA ASP A 72 -12.39 -3.90 -20.72
C ASP A 72 -13.58 -3.88 -19.74
N PRO A 73 -14.78 -4.31 -20.20
CA PRO A 73 -15.98 -4.37 -19.37
C PRO A 73 -15.80 -5.27 -18.15
N ASN A 74 -15.02 -6.34 -18.28
CA ASN A 74 -14.78 -7.27 -17.18
C ASN A 74 -13.97 -6.62 -16.07
N LEU A 75 -12.85 -5.96 -16.39
CA LEU A 75 -12.06 -5.24 -15.39
C LEU A 75 -12.86 -4.11 -14.75
N THR A 76 -13.66 -3.41 -15.55
CA THR A 76 -14.56 -2.36 -15.05
C THR A 76 -15.59 -2.92 -14.06
N GLN A 77 -16.25 -4.02 -14.40
CA GLN A 77 -17.24 -4.67 -13.54
C GLN A 77 -16.61 -5.26 -12.28
N PHE A 78 -15.39 -5.80 -12.39
CA PHE A 78 -14.58 -6.28 -11.26
C PHE A 78 -14.31 -5.15 -10.26
N ILE A 79 -13.85 -3.98 -10.74
CA ILE A 79 -13.63 -2.81 -9.89
C ILE A 79 -14.94 -2.35 -9.22
N GLN A 80 -16.04 -2.29 -9.97
CA GLN A 80 -17.33 -1.87 -9.42
C GLN A 80 -17.81 -2.82 -8.33
N LYS A 81 -17.76 -4.14 -8.55
CA LYS A 81 -18.14 -5.13 -7.54
C LYS A 81 -17.22 -5.05 -6.32
N ALA A 82 -15.92 -4.82 -6.51
CA ALA A 82 -14.97 -4.61 -5.42
C ALA A 82 -15.37 -3.41 -4.54
N VAL A 83 -15.64 -2.25 -5.12
CA VAL A 83 -16.08 -1.06 -4.37
C VAL A 83 -17.47 -1.23 -3.75
N ASN A 84 -18.39 -1.91 -4.44
CA ASN A 84 -19.72 -2.21 -3.88
C ASN A 84 -19.61 -3.10 -2.64
N ASN A 85 -18.73 -4.10 -2.66
CA ASN A 85 -18.49 -4.97 -1.53
C ASN A 85 -17.86 -4.19 -0.38
N LEU A 86 -16.85 -3.35 -0.65
CA LEU A 86 -16.28 -2.44 0.35
C LEU A 86 -17.37 -1.57 0.99
N ASN A 87 -18.23 -0.94 0.18
CA ASN A 87 -19.29 -0.07 0.67
C ASN A 87 -20.28 -0.79 1.60
N ARG A 88 -20.55 -2.08 1.37
CA ARG A 88 -21.38 -2.89 2.28
C ARG A 88 -20.72 -3.14 3.63
N GLN A 89 -19.39 -3.17 3.69
CA GLN A 89 -18.63 -3.42 4.92
C GLN A 89 -18.48 -2.16 5.76
N ILE A 90 -18.12 -1.02 5.14
CA ILE A 90 -17.69 0.18 5.87
C ILE A 90 -18.56 1.41 5.67
N ASN A 91 -19.59 1.36 4.82
CA ASN A 91 -20.41 2.50 4.39
C ASN A 91 -19.58 3.72 3.95
N LEU A 92 -19.26 3.81 2.65
CA LEU A 92 -18.43 4.88 2.08
C LEU A 92 -19.03 6.29 2.24
N TYR A 93 -20.32 6.39 2.58
CA TYR A 93 -20.96 7.66 2.90
C TYR A 93 -20.37 8.32 4.14
N ASP A 94 -19.87 7.53 5.09
CA ASP A 94 -19.35 8.01 6.39
C ASP A 94 -17.89 8.49 6.31
N TYR A 95 -17.28 8.47 5.12
CA TYR A 95 -15.89 8.86 4.91
C TYR A 95 -15.76 10.33 4.52
N ASP A 96 -14.84 11.02 5.18
CA ASP A 96 -14.62 12.45 5.00
C ASP A 96 -13.49 12.75 4.02
N LEU A 97 -12.50 11.84 3.95
CA LEU A 97 -11.27 12.04 3.21
C LEU A 97 -10.89 10.79 2.40
N VAL A 98 -10.50 10.97 1.13
CA VAL A 98 -9.80 9.94 0.35
C VAL A 98 -8.36 10.38 0.11
N VAL A 99 -7.43 9.52 0.49
CA VAL A 99 -6.00 9.69 0.27
C VAL A 99 -5.53 8.65 -0.72
N MET A 100 -4.68 9.05 -1.65
CA MET A 100 -4.05 8.11 -2.56
C MET A 100 -2.62 8.54 -2.91
N PRO A 101 -1.70 7.58 -3.10
CA PRO A 101 -0.43 7.89 -3.73
C PRO A 101 -0.69 8.36 -5.17
N GLN A 102 0.06 9.37 -5.60
CA GLN A 102 0.02 9.84 -6.98
C GLN A 102 0.35 8.66 -7.90
N SER A 103 -0.63 8.29 -8.71
CA SER A 103 -0.56 7.12 -9.57
C SER A 103 -0.98 7.49 -10.98
N SER A 104 -0.19 7.07 -11.96
CA SER A 104 -0.58 7.10 -13.37
C SER A 104 -1.61 6.01 -13.71
N SER A 105 -1.96 5.16 -12.74
CA SER A 105 -2.92 4.07 -12.92
C SER A 105 -4.32 4.59 -13.24
N ARG A 106 -4.84 4.13 -14.37
CA ARG A 106 -6.22 4.41 -14.76
C ARG A 106 -7.22 3.72 -13.83
N VAL A 107 -6.83 2.60 -13.23
CA VAL A 107 -7.64 1.85 -12.25
C VAL A 107 -7.88 2.70 -11.00
N ASN A 108 -6.84 3.32 -10.44
CA ASN A 108 -6.97 4.23 -9.29
C ASN A 108 -7.94 5.38 -9.56
N ASN A 109 -7.81 6.03 -10.72
CA ASN A 109 -8.72 7.10 -11.11
C ASN A 109 -10.15 6.63 -11.32
N TYR A 110 -10.34 5.42 -11.88
CA TYR A 110 -11.66 4.83 -12.07
C TYR A 110 -12.32 4.46 -10.74
N MET A 111 -11.57 3.80 -9.83
CA MET A 111 -12.01 3.49 -8.48
C MET A 111 -12.45 4.75 -7.74
N LEU A 112 -11.62 5.79 -7.74
CA LEU A 112 -11.94 7.06 -7.09
C LEU A 112 -13.25 7.66 -7.64
N ARG A 113 -13.43 7.70 -8.96
CA ARG A 113 -14.67 8.18 -9.59
C ARG A 113 -15.90 7.35 -9.18
N TYR A 114 -15.74 6.04 -9.03
CA TYR A 114 -16.83 5.17 -8.62
C TYR A 114 -17.15 5.33 -7.12
N ILE A 115 -16.13 5.46 -6.26
CA ILE A 115 -16.28 5.75 -4.82
C ILE A 115 -17.03 7.07 -4.60
N TYR A 116 -16.75 8.11 -5.38
CA TYR A 116 -17.47 9.39 -5.31
C TYR A 116 -18.97 9.28 -5.56
N ARG A 117 -19.47 8.17 -6.12
CA ARG A 117 -20.92 7.95 -6.28
C ARG A 117 -21.61 7.57 -4.96
N PHE A 118 -20.85 7.12 -3.98
CA PHE A 118 -21.35 6.71 -2.65
C PHE A 118 -21.04 7.75 -1.57
N ALA A 119 -19.91 8.44 -1.71
CA ALA A 119 -19.42 9.39 -0.72
C ALA A 119 -20.15 10.73 -0.77
N GLN A 120 -20.04 11.50 0.32
CA GLN A 120 -20.54 12.87 0.41
C GLN A 120 -20.02 13.78 -0.72
N PRO A 121 -20.77 14.83 -1.11
CA PRO A 121 -20.28 15.86 -2.03
C PRO A 121 -19.05 16.62 -1.51
N THR A 122 -18.70 16.47 -0.23
CA THR A 122 -17.55 17.08 0.45
C THR A 122 -16.32 16.20 0.53
N LEU A 123 -16.35 14.97 0.00
CA LEU A 123 -15.22 14.05 0.03
C LEU A 123 -14.00 14.69 -0.62
N ARG A 124 -12.97 14.99 0.18
CA ARG A 124 -11.75 15.64 -0.32
C ARG A 124 -10.77 14.59 -0.82
N LYS A 125 -10.10 14.90 -1.92
CA LYS A 125 -8.98 14.12 -2.44
C LYS A 125 -7.67 14.71 -1.93
N MET A 126 -6.82 13.89 -1.35
CA MET A 126 -5.40 14.22 -1.14
C MET A 126 -4.52 13.29 -1.95
N GLU A 127 -3.53 13.86 -2.63
CA GLU A 127 -2.49 13.11 -3.32
C GLU A 127 -1.17 13.21 -2.59
N LEU A 128 -0.55 12.05 -2.35
CA LEU A 128 0.82 11.96 -1.88
C LEU A 128 1.76 11.73 -3.06
N VAL A 129 2.67 12.67 -3.32
CA VAL A 129 3.67 12.59 -4.39
C VAL A 129 4.98 12.05 -3.86
N LYS A 130 5.76 11.33 -4.68
CA LYS A 130 7.08 10.90 -4.22
C LYS A 130 7.98 12.11 -4.04
N ASN A 131 8.77 12.07 -2.97
CA ASN A 131 9.72 13.12 -2.65
C ASN A 131 10.92 13.08 -3.61
N LEU A 132 11.70 14.17 -3.63
CA LEU A 132 12.96 14.16 -4.35
C LEU A 132 13.94 13.19 -3.67
N PRO A 133 14.81 12.51 -4.44
CA PRO A 133 15.83 11.62 -3.89
C PRO A 133 16.59 12.21 -2.70
N ALA A 134 17.03 13.46 -2.83
CA ALA A 134 17.78 14.20 -1.80
C ALA A 134 17.03 14.42 -0.47
N ASN A 135 15.70 14.24 -0.45
CA ASN A 135 14.87 14.42 0.73
C ASN A 135 14.46 13.08 1.37
N ILE A 136 14.97 11.95 0.87
CA ILE A 136 14.71 10.64 1.45
C ILE A 136 15.62 10.49 2.67
N SER A 137 15.03 10.15 3.81
CA SER A 137 15.74 9.96 5.08
C SER A 137 15.71 8.50 5.52
N PHE A 138 16.42 8.23 6.62
CA PHE A 138 16.45 6.92 7.27
C PHE A 138 16.22 7.09 8.76
N ASP A 139 15.29 6.30 9.30
CA ASP A 139 15.00 6.20 10.71
C ASP A 139 16.05 5.31 11.39
N MET A 140 17.19 5.92 11.70
CA MET A 140 18.31 5.22 12.35
C MET A 140 17.95 4.77 13.77
N ASP A 141 17.04 5.47 14.44
CA ASP A 141 16.68 5.17 15.82
C ASP A 141 15.85 3.89 15.87
N ALA A 142 14.77 3.83 15.08
CA ALA A 142 13.95 2.61 14.96
C ALA A 142 14.77 1.41 14.47
N PHE A 143 15.69 1.63 13.51
CA PHE A 143 16.58 0.55 13.04
C PHE A 143 17.55 0.06 14.12
N THR A 144 18.05 0.98 14.93
CA THR A 144 19.00 0.64 15.99
C THR A 144 18.30 -0.20 17.04
N GLU A 145 17.13 0.22 17.50
CA GLU A 145 16.34 -0.49 18.50
C GLU A 145 15.91 -1.89 18.03
N ALA A 146 15.36 -1.99 16.83
CA ALA A 146 14.80 -3.24 16.31
C ALA A 146 15.86 -4.26 15.85
N TYR A 147 17.06 -3.81 15.49
CA TYR A 147 18.05 -4.67 14.81
C TYR A 147 19.45 -4.60 15.40
N LEU A 148 20.00 -3.40 15.61
CA LEU A 148 21.39 -3.28 16.09
C LEU A 148 21.52 -3.63 17.57
N ASP A 149 20.52 -3.25 18.36
CA ASP A 149 20.47 -3.51 19.80
C ASP A 149 19.76 -4.82 20.14
N ASP A 150 19.40 -5.62 19.12
CA ASP A 150 18.84 -6.96 19.30
C ASP A 150 19.80 -7.85 20.11
N VAL A 151 19.20 -8.62 21.01
CA VAL A 151 19.91 -9.47 21.97
C VAL A 151 19.54 -10.93 21.68
N LEU A 152 20.54 -11.77 21.59
CA LEU A 152 20.34 -13.21 21.40
C LEU A 152 19.64 -13.82 22.63
N GLU A 153 19.03 -15.00 22.49
CA GLU A 153 18.33 -15.70 23.59
C GLU A 153 19.20 -15.90 24.85
N ASN A 154 20.52 -15.89 24.70
CA ASN A 154 21.49 -16.01 25.78
C ASN A 154 21.85 -14.67 26.46
N GLY A 155 21.18 -13.56 26.12
CA GLY A 155 21.40 -12.24 26.71
C GLY A 155 22.61 -11.49 26.15
N HIS A 156 23.33 -12.05 25.18
CA HIS A 156 24.45 -11.35 24.54
C HIS A 156 23.97 -10.48 23.37
N PRO A 157 24.52 -9.27 23.20
CA PRO A 157 24.25 -8.45 22.03
C PRO A 157 24.56 -9.22 20.75
N ARG A 158 23.64 -9.18 19.78
CA ARG A 158 23.83 -9.83 18.48
C ARG A 158 24.99 -9.22 17.70
N TYR A 159 25.23 -7.92 17.88
CA TYR A 159 26.25 -7.15 17.18
C TYR A 159 27.24 -6.50 18.13
N THR A 160 28.52 -6.54 17.77
CA THR A 160 29.57 -5.74 18.42
C THR A 160 29.48 -4.28 17.98
N GLU A 161 30.01 -3.34 18.76
CA GLU A 161 30.01 -1.91 18.39
C GLU A 161 30.72 -1.64 17.04
N ALA A 162 31.77 -2.40 16.73
CA ALA A 162 32.44 -2.30 15.42
C ALA A 162 31.52 -2.72 14.26
N GLN A 163 30.72 -3.78 14.45
CA GLN A 163 29.74 -4.23 13.45
C GLN A 163 28.58 -3.25 13.32
N LYS A 164 28.11 -2.65 14.43
CA LYS A 164 27.09 -1.59 14.39
C LYS A 164 27.58 -0.42 13.55
N GLU A 165 28.82 0.01 13.76
CA GLU A 165 29.42 1.11 13.01
C GLU A 165 29.58 0.80 11.52
N GLU A 166 30.00 -0.42 11.17
CA GLU A 166 30.07 -0.86 9.76
C GLU A 166 28.70 -0.79 9.08
N VAL A 167 27.63 -1.24 9.77
CA VAL A 167 26.27 -1.16 9.24
C VAL A 167 25.81 0.29 9.07
N ARG A 168 26.12 1.20 10.02
CA ARG A 168 25.81 2.63 9.89
C ARG A 168 26.48 3.24 8.66
N GLN A 169 27.75 2.89 8.40
CA GLN A 169 28.47 3.34 7.21
C GLN A 169 27.84 2.80 5.92
N GLN A 170 27.43 1.53 5.90
CA GLN A 170 26.72 0.95 4.75
C GLN A 170 25.39 1.67 4.46
N ILE A 171 24.64 2.04 5.52
CA ILE A 171 23.39 2.81 5.38
C ILE A 171 23.67 4.22 4.86
N GLY A 172 24.70 4.90 5.40
CA GLY A 172 25.12 6.21 4.91
C GLY A 172 25.49 6.19 3.42
N HIS A 173 26.30 5.21 3.00
CA HIS A 173 26.65 5.05 1.59
C HIS A 173 25.43 4.75 0.70
N MET A 174 24.48 3.94 1.19
CA MET A 174 23.23 3.68 0.49
C MET A 174 22.42 4.97 0.31
N LEU A 175 22.30 5.81 1.34
CA LEU A 175 21.59 7.10 1.26
C LEU A 175 22.26 8.05 0.27
N ASP A 176 23.58 8.18 0.31
CA ASP A 176 24.33 9.00 -0.65
C ASP A 176 24.06 8.57 -2.09
N LEU A 177 24.06 7.25 -2.35
CA LEU A 177 23.73 6.69 -3.65
C LEU A 177 22.27 6.96 -4.06
N ILE A 178 21.34 6.97 -3.12
CA ILE A 178 19.93 7.31 -3.39
C ILE A 178 19.81 8.79 -3.72
N HIS A 179 20.46 9.67 -2.95
CA HIS A 179 20.43 11.13 -3.13
C HIS A 179 21.01 11.57 -4.47
N GLN A 180 21.94 10.79 -5.03
CA GLN A 180 22.55 11.04 -6.34
C GLN A 180 21.75 10.46 -7.52
N LYS A 181 20.69 9.69 -7.29
CA LYS A 181 19.93 9.02 -8.36
C LYS A 181 18.81 9.86 -8.92
N ASP A 182 18.47 9.58 -10.18
CA ASP A 182 17.25 10.10 -10.79
C ASP A 182 15.98 9.49 -10.17
N TYR A 183 14.92 10.31 -10.10
CA TYR A 183 13.63 10.01 -9.49
C TYR A 183 13.02 8.62 -9.85
N PHE A 184 13.32 8.11 -11.04
CA PHE A 184 12.74 6.86 -11.56
C PHE A 184 13.51 5.59 -11.19
N THR A 185 14.77 5.67 -10.74
CA THR A 185 15.63 4.50 -10.46
C THR A 185 15.63 4.07 -8.99
N ILE A 186 15.26 4.97 -8.07
CA ILE A 186 15.23 4.73 -6.62
C ILE A 186 14.42 3.48 -6.26
N ALA A 187 13.26 3.30 -6.90
CA ALA A 187 12.33 2.25 -6.54
C ALA A 187 12.90 0.83 -6.72
N LYS A 188 13.91 0.61 -7.57
CA LYS A 188 14.45 -0.74 -7.81
C LYS A 188 15.44 -1.17 -6.72
N ASP A 189 16.21 -0.23 -6.19
CA ASP A 189 17.28 -0.49 -5.23
C ASP A 189 16.76 -0.44 -3.79
N VAL A 190 15.86 0.49 -3.51
CA VAL A 190 15.10 0.54 -2.25
C VAL A 190 14.24 -0.71 -2.07
N LYS A 191 13.66 -1.26 -3.16
CA LYS A 191 12.81 -2.46 -3.11
C LYS A 191 13.53 -3.72 -2.65
N LYS A 192 14.85 -3.80 -2.82
CA LYS A 192 15.65 -5.01 -2.55
C LYS A 192 16.44 -4.97 -1.25
N SER A 193 16.42 -3.83 -0.55
CA SER A 193 17.19 -3.64 0.67
C SER A 193 16.42 -4.11 1.90
N ARG A 194 17.08 -4.87 2.78
CA ARG A 194 16.59 -5.20 4.14
C ARG A 194 16.28 -3.95 4.98
N PHE A 195 16.83 -2.80 4.59
CA PHE A 195 16.69 -1.53 5.30
C PHE A 195 15.43 -0.73 4.91
N ARG A 196 14.66 -1.21 3.93
CA ARG A 196 13.50 -0.51 3.36
C ARG A 196 12.45 -0.07 4.39
N PRO A 197 12.12 -0.83 5.44
CA PRO A 197 11.13 -0.39 6.43
C PRO A 197 11.55 0.91 7.13
N TYR A 198 12.84 1.17 7.29
CA TYR A 198 13.34 2.35 8.00
C TYR A 198 13.61 3.53 7.08
N MET A 199 13.43 3.37 5.77
CA MET A 199 13.46 4.51 4.86
C MET A 199 12.19 5.35 5.05
N THR A 200 12.37 6.66 5.20
CA THR A 200 11.29 7.61 5.50
C THR A 200 11.28 8.78 4.51
N GLN A 201 10.18 9.54 4.52
CA GLN A 201 9.96 10.71 3.68
C GLN A 201 9.99 10.41 2.18
N PHE A 202 9.62 9.18 1.79
CA PHE A 202 9.52 8.81 0.39
C PHE A 202 8.29 9.42 -0.28
N LEU A 203 7.24 9.69 0.49
CA LEU A 203 6.04 10.40 0.06
C LEU A 203 5.87 11.71 0.82
N ARG A 204 5.28 12.71 0.16
CA ARG A 204 4.86 13.98 0.76
C ARG A 204 3.55 14.45 0.16
N PHE A 205 2.84 15.34 0.84
CA PHE A 205 1.64 15.97 0.28
C PHE A 205 1.98 16.74 -1.00
N ALA A 206 1.11 16.65 -2.00
CA ALA A 206 1.27 17.37 -3.26
C ALA A 206 1.32 18.90 -3.05
N ASN A 207 0.61 19.40 -2.04
CA ASN A 207 0.55 20.82 -1.69
C ASN A 207 0.47 21.02 -0.17
N LYS A 208 0.83 22.23 0.29
CA LYS A 208 0.83 22.59 1.72
C LYS A 208 -0.57 22.66 2.34
N ALA A 209 -1.60 22.92 1.54
CA ALA A 209 -2.96 23.02 2.04
C ALA A 209 -3.48 21.65 2.48
N ASP A 210 -3.16 20.58 1.74
CA ASP A 210 -3.49 19.20 2.08
C ASP A 210 -2.74 18.74 3.34
N GLU A 211 -1.47 19.13 3.47
CA GLU A 211 -0.67 18.83 4.67
C GLU A 211 -1.26 19.50 5.92
N GLU A 212 -1.57 20.80 5.83
CA GLU A 212 -2.18 21.55 6.94
C GLU A 212 -3.58 21.02 7.27
N LEU A 213 -4.35 20.64 6.25
CA LEU A 213 -5.64 20.02 6.45
C LEU A 213 -5.49 18.68 7.17
N CYS A 214 -4.53 17.84 6.78
CA CYS A 214 -4.27 16.57 7.45
C CYS A 214 -3.87 16.74 8.92
N ARG A 215 -3.13 17.81 9.26
CA ARG A 215 -2.78 18.16 10.65
C ARG A 215 -4.00 18.54 11.50
N THR A 216 -4.99 19.17 10.88
CA THR A 216 -6.12 19.78 11.60
C THR A 216 -7.36 18.89 11.67
N ILE A 217 -7.56 17.99 10.72
CA ILE A 217 -8.66 17.02 10.69
C ILE A 217 -8.44 15.93 11.76
N ARG A 218 -9.26 15.90 12.82
CA ARG A 218 -9.25 14.88 13.88
C ARG A 218 -10.52 14.03 13.86
N GLU A 219 -10.38 12.79 14.36
CA GLU A 219 -11.47 11.81 14.55
C GLU A 219 -12.28 11.48 13.29
N GLN A 220 -11.65 11.59 12.12
CA GLN A 220 -12.33 11.43 10.84
C GLN A 220 -12.06 10.07 10.22
N ASN A 221 -12.95 9.66 9.33
CA ASN A 221 -12.83 8.41 8.60
C ASN A 221 -12.06 8.67 7.30
N VAL A 222 -10.83 8.18 7.25
CA VAL A 222 -9.88 8.37 6.15
C VAL A 222 -9.81 7.09 5.33
N LEU A 223 -10.14 7.18 4.04
CA LEU A 223 -10.01 6.07 3.10
C LEU A 223 -8.71 6.21 2.30
N VAL A 224 -7.82 5.24 2.41
CA VAL A 224 -6.63 5.12 1.57
C VAL A 224 -6.93 4.14 0.44
N ILE A 225 -6.72 4.53 -0.82
CA ILE A 225 -6.96 3.64 -1.98
C ILE A 225 -5.67 3.34 -2.76
N ASP A 226 -5.52 2.08 -3.20
CA ASP A 226 -4.42 1.62 -4.05
C ASP A 226 -4.90 0.58 -5.08
N ASP A 227 -4.25 0.49 -6.25
CA ASP A 227 -4.67 -0.43 -7.31
C ASP A 227 -4.10 -1.83 -7.08
N VAL A 228 -2.79 -1.92 -6.91
CA VAL A 228 -2.13 -3.16 -6.52
C VAL A 228 -1.01 -2.88 -5.55
N THR A 229 -1.17 -3.45 -4.36
CA THR A 229 -0.17 -3.47 -3.31
C THR A 229 0.74 -4.68 -3.50
N THR A 230 2.00 -4.43 -3.87
CA THR A 230 2.98 -5.51 -4.11
C THR A 230 3.86 -5.82 -2.91
N SER A 231 4.24 -4.81 -2.13
CA SER A 231 5.26 -4.95 -1.09
C SER A 231 4.99 -4.09 0.16
N GLY A 232 3.77 -3.58 0.32
CA GLY A 232 3.40 -2.72 1.45
C GLY A 232 3.96 -1.30 1.47
N SER A 233 5.18 -1.05 0.99
CA SER A 233 5.91 0.20 1.26
C SER A 233 5.20 1.49 0.91
N THR A 234 4.51 1.55 -0.23
CA THR A 234 3.81 2.78 -0.63
C THR A 234 2.73 3.08 0.38
N LEU A 235 1.94 2.07 0.77
CA LEU A 235 0.93 2.21 1.80
C LEU A 235 1.54 2.48 3.18
N GLY A 236 2.64 1.80 3.55
CA GLY A 236 3.36 2.08 4.79
C GLY A 236 3.78 3.55 4.91
N GLU A 237 4.31 4.13 3.83
CA GLU A 237 4.67 5.55 3.79
C GLU A 237 3.45 6.49 3.81
N VAL A 238 2.35 6.12 3.15
CA VAL A 238 1.08 6.84 3.27
C VAL A 238 0.63 6.86 4.73
N LEU A 239 0.63 5.70 5.39
CA LEU A 239 0.19 5.56 6.78
C LEU A 239 1.09 6.35 7.73
N ARG A 240 2.42 6.31 7.56
CA ARG A 240 3.34 7.15 8.34
C ARG A 240 3.07 8.63 8.15
N ALA A 241 2.91 9.08 6.90
CA ALA A 241 2.62 10.48 6.60
C ALA A 241 1.30 10.94 7.25
N LEU A 242 0.27 10.08 7.28
CA LEU A 242 -0.99 10.38 7.93
C LEU A 242 -0.88 10.35 9.45
N ARG A 243 -0.24 9.33 10.03
CA ARG A 243 -0.15 9.11 11.48
C ARG A 243 0.76 10.12 12.17
N ILE A 244 1.88 10.51 11.55
CA ILE A 244 2.76 11.58 12.06
C ILE A 244 2.00 12.89 12.27
N LEU A 245 1.02 13.16 11.41
CA LEU A 245 0.23 14.39 11.48
C LEU A 245 -1.03 14.22 12.34
N ASN A 246 -1.58 13.01 12.42
CA ASN A 246 -2.79 12.73 13.17
C ASN A 246 -2.97 11.25 13.57
N GLU A 247 -2.83 10.97 14.86
CA GLU A 247 -3.00 9.64 15.43
C GLU A 247 -4.47 9.24 15.66
N ASP A 248 -5.37 10.22 15.80
CA ASP A 248 -6.77 10.01 16.23
C ASP A 248 -7.67 9.46 15.13
N ASN A 249 -7.32 9.68 13.86
CA ASN A 249 -8.14 9.34 12.70
C ASN A 249 -8.33 7.81 12.52
N ARG A 250 -9.50 7.40 12.04
CA ARG A 250 -9.77 6.01 11.66
C ARG A 250 -9.36 5.84 10.21
N ILE A 251 -8.36 4.99 9.94
CA ILE A 251 -7.87 4.77 8.59
C ILE A 251 -8.42 3.44 8.08
N THR A 252 -8.99 3.47 6.89
CA THR A 252 -9.36 2.26 6.16
C THR A 252 -8.58 2.24 4.86
N ILE A 253 -7.85 1.15 4.62
CA ILE A 253 -7.09 0.90 3.41
C ILE A 253 -7.92 0.01 2.51
N PHE A 254 -8.02 0.38 1.25
CA PHE A 254 -8.60 -0.44 0.22
C PHE A 254 -7.64 -0.61 -0.96
N SER A 255 -7.19 -1.84 -1.17
CA SER A 255 -6.39 -2.22 -2.33
C SER A 255 -7.19 -3.12 -3.25
N LEU A 256 -7.33 -2.77 -4.54
CA LEU A 256 -8.08 -3.64 -5.46
C LEU A 256 -7.46 -5.04 -5.53
N ILE A 257 -6.13 -5.11 -5.54
CA ILE A 257 -5.37 -6.36 -5.32
C ILE A 257 -4.29 -6.06 -4.28
N GLY A 258 -4.11 -6.92 -3.30
CA GLY A 258 -2.99 -6.81 -2.38
C GLY A 258 -2.78 -8.06 -1.56
N ARG A 259 -2.10 -7.91 -0.43
CA ARG A 259 -1.91 -8.98 0.54
C ARG A 259 -1.93 -8.42 1.95
N SER A 260 -2.62 -9.11 2.84
CA SER A 260 -2.77 -8.78 4.26
C SER A 260 -1.47 -8.90 5.04
N ASP A 261 -0.71 -9.95 4.78
CA ASP A 261 0.58 -10.21 5.41
C ASP A 261 1.60 -9.08 5.19
N LEU A 262 1.55 -8.41 4.03
CA LEU A 262 2.43 -7.27 3.73
C LEU A 262 2.23 -6.05 4.63
N MET A 263 1.10 -5.95 5.33
CA MET A 263 0.89 -4.91 6.35
C MET A 263 1.08 -5.44 7.77
N ALA A 264 0.93 -6.75 7.98
CA ALA A 264 1.24 -7.43 9.24
C ALA A 264 2.75 -7.58 9.48
N ASP A 265 3.57 -7.62 8.42
CA ASP A 265 5.04 -7.64 8.55
C ASP A 265 5.65 -6.26 8.86
N VAL A 266 4.85 -5.19 8.88
CA VAL A 266 5.29 -3.90 9.46
C VAL A 266 5.41 -4.01 10.99
N THR A 267 4.95 -5.11 11.59
CA THR A 267 4.86 -5.35 13.03
C THR A 267 5.99 -6.22 13.62
N ASN A 268 6.93 -6.72 12.81
CA ASN A 268 8.14 -7.41 13.32
C ASN A 268 9.37 -6.51 13.27
N ILE A 269 9.15 -5.21 13.46
CA ILE A 269 10.17 -4.16 13.52
C ILE A 269 9.81 -3.24 14.68
#